data_AF-A0A5P2CPG9-F1
#
_entry.id   AF-A0A5P2CPG9-F1
#
_cell.length_a   1.000
_cell.length_b   1.000
_cell.length_c   1.000
_cell.angle_alpha   90.00
_cell.angle_beta   90.00
_cell.angle_gamma   90.00
#
_symmetry.space_group_name_H-M   'P 1'
#
loop_
_entity.id
_entity.type
_entity.pdbx_description
1 polymer ?
#
loop_
_entity_poly.entity_id
_entity_poly.type
_entity_poly.pdbx_seq_one_letter_code
_entity_poly.pdbx_strand_id
1 'polypeptide(L)'
;MTGRHPSSTGTDPGTGMLAAEISVTTPFVRGRVDLVLWASRLEEWGRVLDRLEAGEDAGWMTAGRGPSLAVRLVGERGCPEVVVEDVTVSMVTVRVPVSLPHDWIARHRERLAALLDAREDSVPYLPTNPQPRRNTP
;
A
#
# COMPACT_ATOMS: atom_id res chain seq x y z
N MET A 1 -9.79 25.32 9.16
CA MET A 1 -9.09 25.97 10.30
C MET A 1 -9.39 25.10 11.49
N THR A 2 -8.48 24.42 12.18
CA THR A 2 -7.02 24.50 12.43
C THR A 2 -6.41 23.09 12.18
N GLY A 3 -5.14 22.82 11.91
CA GLY A 3 -3.92 23.63 11.85
C GLY A 3 -2.71 22.80 12.33
N ARG A 4 -2.00 22.16 11.36
CA ARG A 4 -0.55 21.78 11.31
C ARG A 4 0.02 20.80 12.37
N HIS A 5 1.07 19.98 12.16
CA HIS A 5 2.14 19.70 11.16
C HIS A 5 2.80 18.34 11.60
N PRO A 6 3.83 17.73 10.97
CA PRO A 6 4.37 17.79 9.60
C PRO A 6 4.26 16.42 8.87
N SER A 7 4.26 16.39 7.54
CA SER A 7 5.39 15.91 6.72
C SER A 7 6.24 14.81 7.37
N SER A 8 5.84 13.55 7.18
CA SER A 8 6.74 12.40 7.33
C SER A 8 6.54 11.46 6.15
N THR A 9 7.08 11.85 4.99
CA THR A 9 7.70 10.86 4.11
C THR A 9 8.90 10.32 4.88
N GLY A 10 8.69 9.25 5.61
CA GLY A 10 9.70 8.64 6.44
C GLY A 10 9.15 7.36 7.01
N THR A 11 9.65 6.23 6.50
CA THR A 11 9.65 4.96 7.20
C THR A 11 9.98 5.23 8.66
N ASP A 12 9.12 4.82 9.61
CA ASP A 12 9.51 4.78 11.01
C ASP A 12 10.43 3.56 11.18
N PRO A 13 11.75 3.77 11.34
CA PRO A 13 12.73 2.69 11.27
C PRO A 13 12.59 1.69 12.43
N GLY A 14 11.83 2.04 13.49
CA GLY A 14 11.64 1.17 14.64
C GLY A 14 10.56 0.09 14.49
N THR A 15 9.55 0.32 13.65
CA THR A 15 8.31 -0.47 13.71
C THR A 15 8.05 -1.33 12.47
N GLY A 16 8.83 -1.12 11.40
CA GLY A 16 8.58 -1.83 10.15
C GLY A 16 7.18 -1.53 9.60
N MET A 17 6.71 -0.31 9.74
CA MET A 17 5.45 0.14 9.19
C MET A 17 5.70 1.29 8.20
N LEU A 18 4.99 1.28 7.08
CA LEU A 18 5.07 2.32 6.05
C LEU A 18 3.83 3.20 6.14
N ALA A 19 4.03 4.50 6.39
CA ALA A 19 2.98 5.48 6.23
C ALA A 19 2.63 5.60 4.74
N ALA A 20 1.35 5.45 4.41
CA ALA A 20 0.86 5.48 3.04
C ALA A 20 -0.46 6.23 2.95
N GLU A 21 -0.93 6.43 1.73
CA GLU A 21 -2.14 7.18 1.44
C GLU A 21 -2.82 6.59 0.20
N ILE A 22 -4.15 6.45 0.24
CA ILE A 22 -4.95 6.37 -0.98
C ILE A 22 -5.48 7.76 -1.28
N SER A 23 -5.15 8.28 -2.45
CA SER A 23 -5.65 9.57 -2.94
C SER A 23 -6.42 9.37 -4.25
N VAL A 24 -7.57 10.02 -4.33
CA VAL A 24 -8.38 10.12 -5.55
C VAL A 24 -8.51 11.59 -5.89
N THR A 25 -7.96 11.99 -7.04
CA THR A 25 -8.01 13.37 -7.51
C THR A 25 -8.58 13.43 -8.92
N THR A 26 -9.71 14.09 -9.06
CA THR A 26 -10.34 14.46 -10.32
C THR A 26 -10.71 15.96 -10.27
N PRO A 27 -11.11 16.59 -11.40
CA PRO A 27 -11.58 17.97 -11.37
C PRO A 27 -12.80 18.19 -10.45
N PHE A 28 -13.61 17.16 -10.21
CA PHE A 28 -14.85 17.24 -9.43
C PHE A 28 -14.73 16.64 -8.02
N VAL A 29 -13.96 15.56 -7.85
CA VAL A 29 -13.82 14.81 -6.60
C VAL A 29 -12.36 14.84 -6.12
N ARG A 30 -12.17 15.18 -4.85
CA ARG A 30 -10.90 14.99 -4.13
C ARG A 30 -11.17 14.20 -2.86
N GLY A 31 -10.53 13.05 -2.72
CA GLY A 31 -10.61 12.19 -1.54
C GLY A 31 -9.22 11.70 -1.14
N ARG A 32 -8.99 11.57 0.16
CA ARG A 32 -7.74 11.08 0.76
C ARG A 32 -8.08 10.21 1.96
N VAL A 33 -7.37 9.11 2.12
CA VAL A 33 -7.33 8.33 3.36
C VAL A 33 -5.89 7.90 3.67
N ASP A 34 -5.47 8.17 4.90
CA ASP A 34 -4.15 7.79 5.41
C ASP A 34 -4.18 6.33 5.87
N LEU A 35 -3.09 5.61 5.58
CA LEU A 35 -2.91 4.20 5.88
C LEU A 35 -1.57 3.96 6.57
N VAL A 36 -1.52 2.85 7.29
CA VAL A 36 -0.28 2.27 7.80
C VAL A 36 -0.15 0.87 7.21
N LEU A 37 0.89 0.65 6.41
CA LEU A 37 1.11 -0.60 5.68
C LEU A 37 2.21 -1.43 6.33
N TRP A 38 1.89 -2.70 6.52
CA TRP A 38 2.87 -3.74 6.85
C TRP A 38 3.50 -4.29 5.57
N ALA A 39 4.66 -4.94 5.67
CA ALA A 39 5.31 -5.59 4.52
C ALA A 39 4.36 -6.57 3.80
N SER A 40 3.56 -7.33 4.56
CA SER A 40 2.57 -8.25 4.02
C SER A 40 1.53 -7.58 3.11
N ARG A 41 1.21 -6.29 3.33
CA ARG A 41 0.31 -5.53 2.45
C ARG A 41 0.99 -5.12 1.15
N LEU A 42 2.30 -4.85 1.19
CA LEU A 42 3.09 -4.59 -0.02
C LEU A 42 3.26 -5.89 -0.85
N GLU A 43 3.50 -7.01 -0.20
CA GLU A 43 3.53 -8.33 -0.86
C GLU A 43 2.17 -8.71 -1.46
N GLU A 44 1.07 -8.42 -0.75
CA GLU A 44 -0.28 -8.59 -1.27
C GLU A 44 -0.51 -7.73 -2.52
N TRP A 45 0.00 -6.49 -2.53
CA TRP A 45 -0.04 -5.64 -3.72
C TRP A 45 0.75 -6.25 -4.88
N GLY A 46 1.89 -6.89 -4.63
CA GLY A 46 2.62 -7.65 -5.65
C GLY A 46 1.75 -8.73 -6.31
N ARG A 47 1.02 -9.52 -5.51
CA ARG A 47 0.08 -10.53 -6.02
C ARG A 47 -1.07 -9.93 -6.82
N VAL A 48 -1.53 -8.73 -6.45
CA VAL A 48 -2.52 -7.98 -7.22
C VAL A 48 -1.98 -7.61 -8.59
N LEU A 49 -0.73 -7.14 -8.69
CA LEU A 49 -0.08 -6.83 -9.96
C LEU A 49 0.08 -8.08 -10.84
N ASP A 50 0.41 -9.22 -10.27
CA ASP A 50 0.55 -10.49 -11.00
C ASP A 50 -0.79 -10.94 -11.63
N ARG A 51 -1.89 -10.78 -10.89
CA ARG A 51 -3.23 -11.08 -11.40
C ARG A 51 -3.65 -10.11 -12.50
N LEU A 52 -3.36 -8.82 -12.34
CA LEU A 52 -3.64 -7.82 -13.38
C LEU A 52 -2.84 -8.09 -14.66
N GLU A 53 -1.59 -8.54 -14.55
CA GLU A 53 -0.79 -8.94 -15.71
C GLU A 53 -1.35 -10.19 -16.41
N ALA A 54 -1.91 -11.13 -15.64
CA ALA A 54 -2.63 -12.28 -16.17
C ALA A 54 -3.98 -11.91 -16.84
N GLY A 55 -4.37 -10.63 -16.84
CA GLY A 55 -5.64 -10.18 -17.39
C GLY A 55 -6.83 -10.40 -16.47
N GLU A 56 -6.59 -10.56 -15.16
CA GLU A 56 -7.64 -10.73 -14.15
C GLU A 56 -7.87 -9.47 -13.33
N ASP A 57 -9.13 -9.22 -13.00
CA ASP A 57 -9.50 -8.25 -11.96
C ASP A 57 -8.89 -8.66 -10.61
N ALA A 58 -8.39 -7.67 -9.87
CA ALA A 58 -7.69 -7.91 -8.63
C ALA A 58 -8.02 -6.87 -7.56
N GLY A 59 -8.10 -7.34 -6.32
CA GLY A 59 -8.41 -6.53 -5.15
C GLY A 59 -7.30 -6.58 -4.12
N TRP A 60 -7.08 -5.45 -3.46
CA TRP A 60 -6.11 -5.21 -2.41
C TRP A 60 -6.83 -4.81 -1.12
N MET A 61 -6.44 -5.40 0.01
CA MET A 61 -7.00 -5.12 1.33
C MET A 61 -8.50 -5.48 1.49
N THR A 62 -9.05 -6.31 0.60
CA THR A 62 -10.50 -6.64 0.55
C THR A 62 -11.04 -7.40 1.76
N ALA A 63 -10.19 -8.15 2.47
CA ALA A 63 -10.58 -8.91 3.66
C ALA A 63 -10.52 -8.08 4.97
N GLY A 64 -10.14 -6.80 4.91
CA GLY A 64 -9.92 -5.94 6.08
C GLY A 64 -11.15 -5.14 6.52
N ARG A 65 -11.07 -4.52 7.71
CA ARG A 65 -12.03 -3.52 8.20
C ARG A 65 -11.66 -2.07 7.83
N GLY A 66 -10.88 -1.90 6.77
CA GLY A 66 -10.38 -0.60 6.33
C GLY A 66 -10.70 -0.36 4.86
N PRO A 67 -10.23 0.76 4.30
CA PRO A 67 -10.36 1.01 2.88
C PRO A 67 -9.74 -0.13 2.07
N SER A 68 -10.44 -0.53 1.03
CA SER A 68 -9.99 -1.52 0.05
C SER A 68 -9.91 -0.88 -1.33
N LEU A 69 -9.08 -1.47 -2.17
CA LEU A 69 -8.89 -1.02 -3.55
C LEU A 69 -9.07 -2.20 -4.48
N ALA A 70 -9.84 -2.04 -5.55
CA ALA A 70 -9.94 -3.02 -6.62
C ALA A 70 -9.63 -2.36 -7.96
N VAL A 71 -8.86 -3.07 -8.79
CA VAL A 71 -8.63 -2.70 -10.18
C VAL A 71 -9.42 -3.68 -11.04
N ARG A 72 -10.35 -3.13 -11.82
CA ARG A 72 -11.13 -3.86 -12.82
C ARG A 72 -10.59 -3.53 -14.19
N LEU A 73 -10.22 -4.53 -14.97
CA LEU A 73 -9.69 -4.33 -16.32
C LEU A 73 -10.79 -4.00 -17.33
N VAL A 74 -12.01 -4.49 -17.06
CA VAL A 74 -13.23 -4.13 -17.78
C VAL A 74 -14.26 -3.58 -16.79
N GLY A 75 -14.22 -2.27 -16.57
CA GLY A 75 -15.19 -1.55 -15.76
C GLY A 75 -16.54 -1.35 -16.46
N GLU A 76 -17.47 -0.70 -15.78
CA GLU A 76 -18.85 -0.49 -16.27
C GLU A 76 -18.93 0.28 -17.59
N ARG A 77 -17.92 1.10 -17.89
CA ARG A 77 -17.83 1.88 -19.12
C ARG A 77 -17.00 1.19 -20.22
N GLY A 78 -16.68 -0.10 -20.05
CA GLY A 78 -15.85 -0.85 -20.99
C GLY A 78 -14.37 -0.44 -21.00
N CYS A 79 -13.92 0.29 -19.98
CA CYS A 79 -12.53 0.68 -19.78
C CYS A 79 -12.08 0.30 -18.36
N PRO A 80 -10.76 0.21 -18.11
CA PRO A 80 -10.25 -0.08 -16.78
C PRO A 80 -10.77 0.93 -15.73
N GLU A 81 -11.06 0.43 -14.55
CA GLU A 81 -11.62 1.22 -13.45
C GLU A 81 -10.94 0.85 -12.13
N VAL A 82 -10.64 1.87 -11.33
CA VAL A 82 -10.22 1.69 -9.93
C VAL A 82 -11.41 1.98 -9.03
N VAL A 83 -11.68 1.06 -8.13
CA VAL A 83 -12.72 1.15 -7.12
C VAL A 83 -12.06 1.24 -5.76
N VAL A 84 -12.36 2.28 -5.00
CA VAL A 84 -11.94 2.43 -3.60
C VAL A 84 -13.18 2.37 -2.74
N GLU A 85 -13.21 1.45 -1.78
CA GLU A 85 -14.34 1.29 -0.86
C GLU A 85 -13.85 1.40 0.57
N ASP A 86 -14.40 2.35 1.32
CA ASP A 86 -14.22 2.50 2.75
C ASP A 86 -15.57 2.36 3.45
N VAL A 87 -16.00 1.10 3.58
CA VAL A 87 -17.32 0.74 4.12
C VAL A 87 -17.42 0.90 5.64
N THR A 88 -16.29 0.99 6.33
CA THR A 88 -16.23 0.95 7.79
C THR A 88 -16.15 2.31 8.45
N VAL A 89 -15.47 3.28 7.81
CA VAL A 89 -15.27 4.61 8.39
C VAL A 89 -16.14 5.65 7.71
N SER A 90 -16.01 5.81 6.39
CA SER A 90 -16.72 6.85 5.64
C SER A 90 -18.02 6.36 4.98
N MET A 91 -18.21 5.04 4.84
CA MET A 91 -19.27 4.44 4.02
C MET A 91 -19.27 4.95 2.57
N VAL A 92 -18.09 5.28 2.04
CA VAL A 92 -17.91 5.82 0.68
C VAL A 92 -17.35 4.76 -0.25
N THR A 93 -17.95 4.66 -1.43
CA THR A 93 -17.38 3.97 -2.59
C THR A 93 -17.08 5.01 -3.66
N VAL A 94 -15.85 5.02 -4.15
CA VAL A 94 -15.41 5.86 -5.26
C VAL A 94 -15.01 4.95 -6.42
N ARG A 95 -15.54 5.24 -7.62
CA ARG A 95 -15.25 4.50 -8.84
C ARG A 95 -14.71 5.47 -9.88
N VAL A 96 -13.50 5.20 -10.36
CA VAL A 96 -12.78 6.09 -11.26
C VAL A 96 -12.33 5.31 -12.48
N PRO A 97 -12.90 5.60 -13.66
CA PRO A 97 -12.34 5.13 -14.92
C PRO A 97 -10.91 5.66 -15.08
N VAL A 98 -9.97 4.77 -15.39
CA VAL A 98 -8.56 5.11 -15.56
C VAL A 98 -8.05 4.64 -16.91
N SER A 99 -7.16 5.43 -17.50
CA SER A 99 -6.30 4.95 -18.57
C SER A 99 -5.05 4.35 -17.91
N LEU A 100 -4.84 3.06 -18.06
CA LEU A 100 -3.62 2.38 -17.60
C LEU A 100 -2.60 2.40 -18.76
N PRO A 101 -1.48 3.14 -18.63
CA PRO A 101 -0.38 3.03 -19.58
C PRO A 101 0.08 1.58 -19.72
N HIS A 102 0.59 1.20 -20.89
CA HIS A 102 1.06 -0.16 -21.16
C HIS A 102 2.16 -0.63 -20.18
N ASP A 103 2.95 0.29 -19.63
CA ASP A 103 4.03 0.02 -18.68
C ASP A 103 3.63 0.23 -17.21
N TRP A 104 2.33 0.45 -16.94
CA TRP A 104 1.84 0.75 -15.60
C TRP A 104 2.20 -0.36 -14.60
N ILE A 105 1.98 -1.62 -14.97
CA ILE A 105 2.28 -2.77 -14.11
C ILE A 105 3.78 -2.85 -13.82
N ALA A 106 4.61 -2.78 -14.88
CA ALA A 106 6.08 -2.84 -14.75
C ALA A 106 6.61 -1.74 -13.82
N ARG A 107 6.16 -0.49 -14.01
CA ARG A 107 6.53 0.64 -13.14
C ARG A 107 6.07 0.45 -11.69
N HIS A 108 4.91 -0.15 -11.46
CA HIS A 108 4.45 -0.43 -10.10
C HIS A 108 5.27 -1.53 -9.44
N ARG A 109 5.74 -2.53 -10.20
CA ARG A 109 6.66 -3.56 -9.69
C ARG A 109 8.03 -2.97 -9.33
N GLU A 110 8.58 -2.11 -10.17
CA GLU A 110 9.86 -1.42 -9.87
C GLU A 110 9.77 -0.61 -8.57
N ARG A 111 8.68 0.14 -8.39
CA ARG A 111 8.44 0.90 -7.15
C ARG A 111 8.25 -0.01 -5.94
N LEU A 112 7.53 -1.12 -6.11
CA LEU A 112 7.31 -2.08 -5.03
C LEU A 112 8.63 -2.73 -4.59
N ALA A 113 9.46 -3.15 -5.54
CA ALA A 113 10.79 -3.70 -5.25
C ALA A 113 11.65 -2.70 -4.48
N ALA A 114 11.75 -1.46 -4.96
CA ALA A 114 12.51 -0.42 -4.27
C ALA A 114 12.02 -0.14 -2.84
N LEU A 115 10.71 -0.23 -2.58
CA LEU A 115 10.14 -0.07 -1.23
C LEU A 115 10.46 -1.26 -0.31
N LEU A 116 10.49 -2.47 -0.85
CA LEU A 116 10.83 -3.68 -0.09
C LEU A 116 12.34 -3.73 0.22
N ASP A 117 13.19 -3.40 -0.75
CA ASP A 117 14.65 -3.36 -0.59
C ASP A 117 15.06 -2.31 0.46
N ALA A 118 14.54 -1.08 0.36
CA ALA A 118 14.84 -0.01 1.32
C ALA A 118 14.43 -0.35 2.76
N ARG A 119 13.47 -1.26 2.92
CA ARG A 119 13.03 -1.74 4.24
C ARG A 119 13.99 -2.80 4.80
N GLU A 120 14.52 -3.69 3.96
CA GLU A 120 15.51 -4.69 4.37
C GLU A 120 16.76 -4.02 4.94
N ASP A 121 17.20 -2.92 4.32
CA ASP A 121 18.30 -2.08 4.80
C ASP A 121 18.01 -1.36 6.14
N SER A 122 16.73 -1.23 6.51
CA SER A 122 16.29 -0.52 7.71
C SER A 122 16.11 -1.43 8.94
N VAL A 123 16.33 -2.74 8.84
CA VAL A 123 16.28 -3.64 10.00
C VAL A 123 17.53 -3.44 10.85
N PRO A 124 17.46 -2.84 12.06
CA PRO A 124 18.64 -2.71 12.90
C PRO A 124 19.15 -4.11 13.26
N TYR A 125 20.41 -4.38 12.93
CA TYR A 125 21.16 -5.52 13.45
C TYR A 125 21.09 -5.48 14.98
N LEU A 126 20.23 -6.29 15.58
CA LEU A 126 20.31 -6.61 16.99
C LEU A 126 21.46 -7.61 17.13
N PRO A 127 22.60 -7.25 17.77
CA PRO A 127 23.61 -8.24 18.07
C PRO A 127 22.99 -9.29 19.00
N THR A 128 22.79 -10.50 18.48
CA THR A 128 22.44 -11.68 19.27
C THR A 128 23.63 -11.98 20.16
N ASN A 129 23.67 -11.41 21.37
CA ASN A 129 24.71 -11.71 22.33
C ASN A 129 24.19 -12.75 23.33
N PRO A 130 24.54 -14.04 23.21
CA PRO A 130 24.45 -14.95 24.33
C PRO A 130 25.67 -14.66 25.23
N GLN A 131 25.51 -13.86 26.28
CA GLN A 131 26.52 -13.83 27.35
C GLN A 131 26.39 -15.14 28.14
N PRO A 132 27.40 -16.03 28.14
CA PRO A 132 27.39 -17.17 29.04
C PRO A 132 27.53 -16.65 30.47
N ARG A 133 26.60 -17.06 31.36
CA ARG A 133 26.73 -16.76 32.79
C ARG A 133 28.03 -17.35 33.30
N ARG A 134 28.96 -16.47 33.68
CA ARG A 134 30.20 -16.83 34.36
C ARG A 134 29.83 -17.31 35.76
N ASN A 135 29.81 -18.63 35.97
CA ASN A 135 29.80 -19.21 37.30
C ASN A 135 31.05 -18.72 38.05
N THR A 136 30.86 -18.24 39.27
CA THR A 136 31.94 -17.93 40.22
C THR A 136 31.66 -18.77 41.48
N PRO A 137 32.70 -19.39 42.09
CA PRO A 137 32.57 -20.51 43.04
C PRO A 137 31.93 -20.14 44.38
#